data_AF-A0A848LC13-F1
#
_entry.id   AF-A0A848LC13-F1
#
_cell.length_a   1.000
_cell.length_b   1.000
_cell.length_c   1.000
_cell.angle_alpha   90.00
_cell.angle_beta   90.00
_cell.angle_gamma   90.00
#
_symmetry.space_group_name_H-M   'P 1'
#
loop_
_entity.id
_entity.type
_entity.pdbx_description
1 polymer ?
#
loop_
_entity_poly.entity_id
_entity_poly.type
_entity_poly.pdbx_seq_one_letter_code
_entity_poly.pdbx_strand_id
1 'polypeptide(L)'
;MSRLSVGVVVALALGAFGSGCVANSPPLVTVGPRPNSLVVESGGELAMQLEVSDPDGDKMSYFWTQIPADPAGHFSDARTRNPTWRAPVVSETMSFTITVTVTDEEGGGVLGTSPSVVVQVR
;
A
#
# COMPACT_ATOMS: atom_id res chain seq x y z
N MET A 1 30.07 3.96 1.84
CA MET A 1 29.04 3.10 1.22
C MET A 1 27.78 3.93 1.09
N SER A 2 27.64 4.65 -0.03
CA SER A 2 26.57 5.64 -0.23
C SER A 2 25.34 4.93 -0.76
N ARG A 3 24.26 4.86 0.02
CA ARG A 3 22.96 4.40 -0.47
C ARG A 3 22.17 5.63 -0.91
N LEU A 4 22.24 5.94 -2.19
CA LEU A 4 21.29 6.80 -2.89
C LEU A 4 20.16 5.90 -3.39
N SER A 5 18.94 6.12 -2.92
CA SER A 5 17.74 5.74 -3.67
C SER A 5 16.59 6.66 -3.30
N VAL A 6 16.51 7.72 -4.11
CA VAL A 6 15.30 8.27 -4.73
C VAL A 6 14.06 8.25 -3.84
N GLY A 7 13.97 9.26 -2.97
CA GLY A 7 12.68 9.75 -2.51
C GLY A 7 11.98 10.43 -3.69
N VAL A 8 10.94 9.80 -4.23
CA VAL A 8 10.02 10.49 -5.14
C VAL A 8 9.18 11.42 -4.26
N VAL A 9 9.53 12.70 -4.30
CA VAL A 9 8.75 13.80 -3.74
C VAL A 9 7.62 14.08 -4.74
N VAL A 10 6.39 13.85 -4.33
CA VAL A 10 5.23 14.53 -4.95
C VAL A 10 4.40 15.13 -3.83
N ALA A 11 4.88 16.29 -3.37
CA ALA A 11 4.05 17.24 -2.67
C ALA A 11 3.41 18.13 -3.74
N LEU A 12 2.11 18.01 -3.93
CA LEU A 12 1.30 18.99 -4.66
C LEU A 12 0.06 19.28 -3.84
N ALA A 13 0.25 20.10 -2.81
CA ALA A 13 -0.83 20.88 -2.21
C ALA A 13 -0.76 22.28 -2.83
N LEU A 14 -1.54 22.54 -3.89
CA LEU A 14 -1.92 23.90 -4.25
C LEU A 14 -2.97 24.35 -3.24
N GLY A 15 -2.66 25.41 -2.49
CA GLY A 15 -3.56 25.97 -1.49
C GLY A 15 -4.69 26.83 -2.08
N ALA A 16 -5.68 27.16 -1.25
CA ALA A 16 -6.31 28.47 -1.17
C ALA A 16 -7.28 28.52 0.03
N PHE A 17 -7.11 29.54 0.88
CA PHE A 17 -8.09 29.93 1.88
C PHE A 17 -9.21 30.74 1.20
N GLY A 18 -10.49 30.43 1.46
CA GLY A 18 -11.60 31.34 1.14
C GLY A 18 -12.96 30.68 0.94
N SER A 19 -13.71 30.53 2.03
CA SER A 19 -15.19 30.55 2.12
C SER A 19 -16.01 29.77 1.07
N GLY A 20 -16.51 28.58 1.44
CA GLY A 20 -17.76 28.04 0.88
C GLY A 20 -17.69 26.79 -0.01
N CYS A 21 -16.54 26.15 -0.16
CA CYS A 21 -16.40 24.80 -0.71
C CYS A 21 -15.48 23.99 0.23
N VAL A 22 -15.91 22.83 0.73
CA VAL A 22 -14.97 21.90 1.35
C VAL A 22 -14.20 21.26 0.20
N ALA A 23 -12.93 21.58 0.06
CA ALA A 23 -12.04 20.84 -0.82
C ALA A 23 -11.76 19.48 -0.15
N ASN A 24 -11.90 18.39 -0.89
CA ASN A 24 -11.62 17.05 -0.37
C ASN A 24 -10.15 16.94 0.09
N SER A 25 -9.93 16.31 1.25
CA SER A 25 -8.61 16.02 1.81
C SER A 25 -8.18 14.61 1.43
N PRO A 26 -6.89 14.36 1.15
CA PRO A 26 -6.41 13.01 0.90
C PRO A 26 -6.55 12.10 2.13
N PRO A 27 -6.72 10.78 1.92
CA PRO A 27 -6.63 9.82 3.00
C PRO A 27 -5.21 9.76 3.57
N LEU A 28 -5.10 9.75 4.89
CA LEU A 28 -3.85 9.64 5.65
C LEU A 28 -3.59 8.19 6.06
N VAL A 29 -2.54 7.58 5.52
CA VAL A 29 -2.06 6.26 5.96
C VAL A 29 -1.18 6.42 7.20
N THR A 30 -1.60 5.84 8.32
CA THR A 30 -0.87 5.90 9.60
C THR A 30 -0.04 4.65 9.86
N VAL A 31 -0.45 3.50 9.32
CA VAL A 31 0.27 2.23 9.42
C VAL A 31 0.19 1.48 8.10
N GLY A 32 1.30 0.85 7.72
CA GLY A 32 1.35 -0.11 6.63
C GLY A 32 1.69 0.50 5.27
N PRO A 33 1.76 -0.34 4.21
CA PRO A 33 1.57 -1.79 4.20
C PRO A 33 2.60 -2.49 5.10
N ARG A 34 2.11 -3.30 6.05
CA ARG A 34 2.96 -3.99 7.01
C ARG A 34 2.51 -5.45 7.17
N PRO A 35 3.32 -6.43 6.78
CA PRO A 35 3.05 -7.82 7.10
C PRO A 35 3.38 -8.10 8.57
N ASN A 36 2.83 -9.18 9.11
CA ASN A 36 3.21 -9.72 10.42
C ASN A 36 4.65 -10.27 10.48
N SER A 37 5.29 -10.53 9.33
CA SER A 37 6.70 -10.93 9.20
C SER A 37 7.30 -10.41 7.89
N LEU A 38 8.60 -10.13 7.87
CA LEU A 38 9.34 -9.78 6.64
C LEU A 38 9.91 -11.02 5.92
N VAL A 39 9.77 -12.20 6.51
CA VAL A 39 10.23 -13.48 5.95
C VAL A 39 9.10 -14.49 6.04
N VAL A 40 8.86 -15.23 4.96
CA VAL A 40 7.86 -16.30 4.88
C VAL A 40 8.41 -17.48 4.08
N GLU A 41 7.99 -18.69 4.42
CA GLU A 41 8.31 -19.86 3.61
C GLU A 41 7.54 -19.82 2.29
N SER A 42 8.08 -20.49 1.28
CA SER A 42 7.42 -20.73 0.01
C SER A 42 6.00 -21.29 0.21
N GLY A 43 4.99 -20.66 -0.41
CA GLY A 43 3.59 -21.04 -0.25
C GLY A 43 2.92 -20.68 1.08
N GLY A 44 3.66 -20.03 2.00
CA GLY A 44 3.17 -19.55 3.29
C GLY A 44 2.36 -18.27 3.19
N GLU A 45 1.82 -17.81 4.32
CA GLU A 45 0.88 -16.68 4.38
C GLU A 45 1.36 -15.57 5.31
N LEU A 46 1.08 -14.31 4.93
CA LEU A 46 1.32 -13.11 5.71
C LEU A 46 0.03 -12.31 5.86
N ALA A 47 -0.29 -11.91 7.09
CA ALA A 47 -1.40 -11.00 7.35
C ALA A 47 -0.94 -9.55 7.12
N MET A 48 -1.63 -8.82 6.23
CA MET A 48 -1.27 -7.45 5.87
C MET A 48 -2.06 -6.44 6.70
N GLN A 49 -1.34 -5.52 7.33
CA GLN A 49 -1.90 -4.43 8.11
C GLN A 49 -1.77 -3.10 7.36
N LEU A 50 -2.85 -2.33 7.42
CA LEU A 50 -3.02 -1.00 6.87
C LEU A 50 -3.99 -0.24 7.78
N GLU A 51 -3.55 0.88 8.32
CA GLU A 51 -4.40 1.85 9.02
C GLU A 51 -4.41 3.13 8.19
N VAL A 52 -5.63 3.61 7.92
CA VAL A 52 -5.86 4.80 7.12
C VAL A 52 -7.08 5.53 7.66
N SER A 53 -7.00 6.86 7.69
CA SER A 53 -8.08 7.75 8.09
C SER A 53 -8.32 8.80 7.01
N ASP A 54 -9.57 9.13 6.76
CA ASP A 54 -9.95 10.25 5.91
C ASP A 54 -10.56 11.36 6.78
N PRO A 55 -10.06 12.61 6.72
CA PRO A 55 -10.61 13.71 7.49
C PRO A 55 -12.06 14.08 7.14
N ASP A 56 -12.46 13.84 5.89
CA ASP A 56 -13.79 14.16 5.36
C ASP A 56 -14.81 13.04 5.60
N GLY A 57 -14.33 11.85 5.98
CA GLY A 57 -15.14 10.68 6.29
C GLY A 57 -15.49 9.85 5.04
N ASP A 58 -14.73 10.04 3.97
CA ASP A 58 -15.02 9.46 2.66
C ASP A 58 -14.86 7.94 2.62
N LYS A 59 -15.61 7.33 1.72
CA LYS A 59 -15.43 5.92 1.38
C LYS A 59 -14.11 5.75 0.64
N MET A 60 -13.34 4.76 1.08
CA MET A 60 -12.06 4.40 0.48
C MET A 60 -12.14 3.08 -0.28
N SER A 61 -11.36 3.00 -1.35
CA SER A 61 -11.07 1.79 -2.10
C SER A 61 -9.59 1.40 -1.95
N TYR A 62 -9.30 0.09 -1.98
CA TYR A 62 -7.97 -0.47 -1.79
C TYR A 62 -7.56 -1.31 -3.01
N PHE A 63 -6.27 -1.32 -3.33
CA PHE A 63 -5.75 -2.27 -4.31
C PHE A 63 -4.32 -2.72 -3.95
N TRP A 64 -4.18 -4.00 -3.62
CA TRP A 64 -2.91 -4.63 -3.28
C TRP A 64 -2.23 -5.24 -4.49
N THR A 65 -0.92 -5.04 -4.60
CA THR A 65 -0.08 -5.54 -5.70
C THR A 65 1.24 -6.08 -5.17
N GLN A 66 1.88 -6.94 -5.97
CA GLN A 66 3.24 -7.44 -5.72
C GLN A 66 4.15 -7.19 -6.93
N ILE A 67 5.45 -7.06 -6.68
CA ILE A 67 6.52 -7.05 -7.67
C ILE A 67 7.66 -7.95 -7.17
N PRO A 68 8.19 -8.90 -7.96
CA PRO A 68 7.80 -9.20 -9.33
C PRO A 68 6.39 -9.78 -9.44
N ALA A 69 5.79 -9.63 -10.62
CA ALA A 69 4.46 -10.18 -10.91
C ALA A 69 4.48 -11.72 -10.97
N ASP A 70 5.62 -12.30 -11.39
CA ASP A 70 5.85 -13.74 -11.46
C ASP A 70 7.11 -14.15 -10.67
N PRO A 71 7.07 -15.29 -9.96
CA PRO A 71 5.89 -16.11 -9.73
C PRO A 71 4.84 -15.39 -8.87
N ALA A 72 3.57 -15.55 -9.23
CA ALA A 72 2.47 -14.81 -8.60
C ALA A 72 2.09 -15.37 -7.23
N GLY A 73 2.10 -14.53 -6.20
CA GLY A 73 1.39 -14.77 -4.95
C GLY A 73 -0.10 -14.46 -5.07
N HIS A 74 -0.85 -14.68 -3.99
CA HIS A 74 -2.30 -14.52 -3.98
C HIS A 74 -2.77 -13.73 -2.75
N PHE A 75 -3.47 -12.62 -2.96
CA PHE A 75 -4.16 -11.91 -1.89
C PHE A 75 -5.55 -12.54 -1.67
N SER A 76 -5.97 -12.74 -0.41
CA SER A 76 -7.30 -13.26 -0.07
C SER A 76 -8.42 -12.41 -0.67
N ASP A 77 -8.26 -11.09 -0.63
CA ASP A 77 -8.99 -10.12 -1.45
C ASP A 77 -8.15 -8.85 -1.56
N ALA A 78 -7.60 -8.60 -2.76
CA ALA A 78 -6.77 -7.44 -3.04
C ALA A 78 -7.50 -6.09 -2.89
N ARG A 79 -8.82 -6.07 -2.67
CA ARG A 79 -9.63 -4.86 -2.47
C ARG A 79 -10.04 -4.61 -1.02
N THR A 80 -9.62 -5.47 -0.10
CA THR A 80 -9.87 -5.25 1.34
C THR A 80 -8.74 -4.46 1.99
N ARG A 81 -9.04 -3.79 3.11
CA ARG A 81 -8.06 -3.01 3.87
C ARG A 81 -6.92 -3.89 4.42
N ASN A 82 -7.25 -5.07 4.95
CA ASN A 82 -6.30 -5.94 5.65
C ASN A 82 -6.38 -7.38 5.11
N PRO A 83 -5.88 -7.64 3.89
CA PRO A 83 -5.90 -8.99 3.32
C PRO A 83 -4.82 -9.89 3.92
N THR A 84 -4.93 -11.19 3.65
CA THR A 84 -3.81 -12.12 3.76
C THR A 84 -3.14 -12.23 2.39
N TRP A 85 -1.81 -12.17 2.32
CA TRP A 85 -1.03 -12.50 1.13
C TRP A 85 -0.40 -13.87 1.28
N ARG A 86 -0.70 -14.78 0.34
CA ARG A 86 -0.05 -16.07 0.21
C ARG A 86 1.11 -15.96 -0.77
N ALA A 87 2.31 -16.29 -0.31
CA ALA A 87 3.52 -16.27 -1.11
C ALA A 87 3.45 -17.28 -2.26
N PRO A 88 4.07 -16.98 -3.42
CA PRO A 88 4.22 -17.95 -4.49
C PRO A 88 5.08 -19.14 -4.07
N VAL A 89 5.02 -20.20 -4.87
CA VAL A 89 6.00 -21.28 -4.81
C VAL A 89 7.27 -20.81 -5.54
N VAL A 90 8.42 -20.89 -4.87
CA VAL A 90 9.72 -20.44 -5.39
C VAL A 90 10.74 -21.57 -5.22
N SER A 91 11.72 -21.66 -6.13
CA SER A 91 12.80 -22.65 -6.05
C SER A 91 14.03 -22.15 -5.29
N GLU A 92 14.12 -20.84 -5.07
CA GLU A 92 15.21 -20.15 -4.39
C GLU A 92 14.64 -18.96 -3.61
N THR A 93 15.43 -18.40 -2.69
CA THR A 93 15.00 -17.21 -1.94
C THR A 93 14.81 -16.01 -2.87
N MET A 94 13.62 -15.43 -2.85
CA MET A 94 13.23 -14.28 -3.68
C MET A 94 12.66 -13.16 -2.82
N SER A 95 12.88 -11.91 -3.24
CA SER A 95 12.28 -10.75 -2.58
C SER A 95 11.07 -10.26 -3.38
N PHE A 96 9.97 -9.98 -2.68
CA PHE A 96 8.76 -9.42 -3.25
C PHE A 96 8.46 -8.07 -2.58
N THR A 97 8.30 -7.04 -3.39
CA THR A 97 7.79 -5.74 -2.98
C THR A 97 6.27 -5.80 -3.02
N ILE A 98 5.62 -5.58 -1.88
CA ILE A 98 4.17 -5.48 -1.76
C ILE A 98 3.79 -4.02 -1.58
N THR A 99 2.79 -3.58 -2.33
CA THR A 99 2.28 -2.20 -2.33
C THR A 99 0.76 -2.21 -2.20
N VAL A 100 0.20 -1.21 -1.53
CA VAL A 100 -1.23 -0.93 -1.53
C VAL A 100 -1.48 0.48 -2.05
N THR A 101 -2.48 0.62 -2.91
CA THR A 101 -3.03 1.91 -3.33
C THR A 101 -4.33 2.15 -2.57
N VAL A 102 -4.46 3.33 -1.97
CA VAL A 102 -5.69 3.78 -1.31
C VAL A 102 -6.24 4.98 -2.06
N THR A 103 -7.52 4.95 -2.38
CA THR A 103 -8.21 5.99 -3.17
C THR A 103 -9.48 6.39 -2.44
N ASP A 104 -9.69 7.69 -2.21
CA ASP A 104 -11.00 8.23 -1.81
C ASP A 104 -11.93 8.33 -3.04
N GLU A 105 -13.25 8.26 -2.86
CA GLU A 105 -14.20 8.28 -3.99
C GLU A 105 -14.80 9.67 -4.28
N GLU A 106 -14.46 10.72 -3.50
CA GLU A 106 -14.99 12.08 -3.68
C GLU A 106 -13.95 13.03 -4.34
N GLY A 107 -14.36 13.76 -5.38
CA GLY A 107 -13.62 14.92 -5.88
C GLY A 107 -12.34 14.68 -6.70
N GLY A 108 -11.84 13.45 -6.85
CA GLY A 108 -10.71 13.20 -7.76
C GLY A 108 -9.86 11.96 -7.53
N GLY A 109 -10.17 11.08 -6.57
CA GLY A 109 -9.39 9.87 -6.35
C GLY A 109 -8.02 10.17 -5.76
N VAL A 110 -7.99 11.01 -4.72
CA VAL A 110 -6.73 11.41 -4.11
C VAL A 110 -6.11 10.19 -3.43
N LEU A 111 -4.82 9.98 -3.70
CA LEU A 111 -4.11 8.79 -3.25
C LEU A 111 -3.49 9.00 -1.88
N GLY A 112 -3.77 8.08 -0.96
CA GLY A 112 -2.96 7.92 0.24
C GLY A 112 -1.60 7.36 -0.15
N THR A 113 -0.51 8.00 0.31
CA THR A 113 0.85 7.53 0.02
C THR A 113 1.38 6.68 1.18
N SER A 114 1.61 5.40 0.91
CA SER A 114 2.30 4.48 1.82
C SER A 114 3.60 3.99 1.18
N PRO A 115 4.72 3.86 1.93
CA PRO A 115 5.91 3.22 1.40
C PRO A 115 5.61 1.76 1.07
N SER A 116 6.27 1.18 0.07
CA SER A 116 6.18 -0.25 -0.18
C SER A 116 6.91 -1.06 0.90
N VAL A 117 6.55 -2.33 1.03
CA VAL A 117 7.23 -3.27 1.94
C VAL A 117 7.87 -4.40 1.16
N VAL A 118 9.10 -4.77 1.53
CA VAL A 118 9.81 -5.89 0.92
C VAL A 118 9.72 -7.11 1.84
N VAL A 119 9.25 -8.23 1.31
CA VAL A 119 9.21 -9.53 1.98
C VAL A 119 10.16 -10.51 1.30
N GLN A 120 10.82 -11.36 2.07
CA GLN A 120 11.62 -12.46 1.55
C GLN A 120 10.83 -13.76 1.62
N VAL A 121 10.70 -14.44 0.47
CA VAL A 121 10.15 -15.79 0.37
C VAL A 121 11.31 -16.75 0.21
N ARG A 122 11.38 -17.80 1.00
CA ARG A 122 12.47 -18.78 1.00
C ARG A 122 12.00 -20.22 0.98
#